data_AF-A0A645CTH6-F1
#
_entry.id   AF-A0A645CTH6-F1
#
_cell.length_a   1.000
_cell.length_b   1.000
_cell.length_c   1.000
_cell.angle_alpha   90.00
_cell.angle_beta   90.00
_cell.angle_gamma   90.00
#
_symmetry.space_group_name_H-M   'P 1'
#
loop_
_entity.id
_entity.type
_entity.pdbx_description
1 polymer ?
#
loop_
_entity_poly.entity_id
_entity_poly.type
_entity_poly.pdbx_seq_one_letter_code
_entity_poly.pdbx_strand_id
1 'polypeptide(L)' 'MATLEKTLSIRLSPEERLAAEEYARERRMSLAQFARESILEKIEDAYDLKVYTAWLKSRRKTVPFEDLVKECGFSEEEL' A
#
# COMPACT_ATOMS: atom_id res chain seq x y z
N MET A 1 6.27 -8.66 28.10
CA MET A 1 5.98 -8.86 26.66
C MET A 1 7.22 -8.43 25.91
N ALA A 2 7.91 -9.34 25.21
CA ALA A 2 9.05 -8.95 24.39
C ALA A 2 8.51 -8.14 23.19
N THR A 3 8.92 -6.89 23.07
CA THR A 3 8.72 -6.13 21.84
C THR A 3 9.53 -6.81 20.74
N LEU A 4 8.87 -7.26 19.66
CA LEU A 4 9.52 -7.83 18.49
C LEU A 4 10.15 -6.71 17.66
N GLU A 5 11.11 -5.99 18.24
CA GLU A 5 11.90 -5.02 17.50
C GLU A 5 12.96 -5.79 16.69
N LYS A 6 12.85 -5.72 15.36
CA LYS A 6 13.83 -6.26 14.43
C LYS A 6 14.43 -5.13 13.61
N THR A 7 15.75 -5.05 13.58
CA THR A 7 16.50 -4.08 12.78
C THR A 7 16.78 -4.65 11.39
N LEU A 8 16.58 -3.83 10.36
CA LEU A 8 17.00 -4.12 8.99
C LEU A 8 18.26 -3.31 8.67
N SER A 9 19.29 -3.97 8.13
CA SER A 9 20.48 -3.32 7.61
C SER A 9 20.58 -3.59 6.11
N ILE A 10 20.61 -2.53 5.32
CA ILE A 10 20.71 -2.61 3.86
C ILE A 10 22.06 -2.00 3.45
N ARG A 11 22.83 -2.71 2.63
CA ARG A 11 24.04 -2.16 2.02
C ARG A 11 23.63 -1.48 0.72
N LEU A 12 24.07 -0.24 0.55
CA LEU A 12 23.85 0.57 -0.64
C LEU A 12 25.20 1.01 -1.19
N SER A 13 25.29 1.17 -2.51
CA SER A 13 26.37 1.93 -3.13
C SER A 13 26.28 3.41 -2.70
N PRO A 14 27.36 4.19 -2.86
CA PRO A 14 27.32 5.63 -2.62
C PRO A 14 26.22 6.35 -3.43
N GLU A 15 26.03 5.95 -4.69
CA GLU A 15 25.05 6.54 -5.61
C GLU A 15 23.62 6.17 -5.20
N GLU A 16 23.36 4.90 -4.86
CA GLU A 16 22.07 4.43 -4.37
C GLU A 16 21.68 5.15 -3.08
N ARG A 17 22.64 5.33 -2.17
CA ARG A 17 22.43 6.05 -0.92
C ARG A 17 22.07 7.52 -1.18
N LEU A 18 22.83 8.20 -2.05
CA LEU A 18 22.56 9.60 -2.38
C LEU A 18 21.17 9.78 -2.96
N ALA A 19 20.79 8.94 -3.93
CA ALA A 19 19.47 8.99 -4.55
C ALA A 19 18.34 8.74 -3.54
N ALA A 20 18.51 7.77 -2.63
CA ALA A 20 17.54 7.49 -1.58
C ALA A 20 17.42 8.64 -0.57
N GLU A 21 18.53 9.27 -0.19
CA GLU A 21 18.56 10.41 0.73
C GLU A 21 17.88 11.64 0.11
N GLU A 22 18.16 11.94 -1.16
CA GLU A 22 17.54 13.06 -1.88
C GLU A 22 16.02 12.87 -2.02
N TYR A 23 15.58 11.69 -2.43
CA TYR A 23 14.17 11.35 -2.55
C TYR A 23 13.43 11.49 -1.21
N ALA A 24 14.01 10.97 -0.14
CA ALA A 24 13.46 11.06 1.21
C ALA A 24 13.39 12.52 1.70
N ARG A 25 14.44 13.30 1.45
CA ARG A 25 14.51 14.73 1.81
C ARG A 25 13.44 15.54 1.10
N GLU A 26 13.23 15.36 -0.21
CA GLU A 26 12.19 16.06 -0.97
C GLU A 26 10.78 15.84 -0.40
N ARG A 27 10.55 14.65 0.17
CA ARG A 27 9.26 14.27 0.78
C ARG A 27 9.21 14.50 2.29
N ARG A 28 10.23 15.13 2.88
CA ARG A 28 10.35 15.37 4.32
C ARG A 28 10.22 14.09 5.16
N MET A 29 10.77 12.98 4.66
CA MET A 29 10.79 11.68 5.35
C MET A 29 12.23 11.25 5.65
N SER A 30 12.40 10.36 6.63
CA SER A 30 13.70 9.73 6.91
C SER A 30 13.97 8.55 5.96
N LEU A 31 15.23 8.16 5.75
CA LEU A 31 15.58 6.93 5.02
C LEU A 31 14.90 5.69 5.60
N ALA A 32 14.78 5.62 6.93
CA ALA A 32 14.13 4.48 7.59
C ALA A 32 12.62 4.46 7.33
N GLN A 33 11.98 5.63 7.27
CA GLN A 33 10.58 5.74 6.90
C GLN A 33 10.37 5.35 5.44
N PHE A 34 11.18 5.91 4.54
CA PHE A 34 11.16 5.54 3.12
C PHE A 34 11.29 4.04 2.92
N ALA A 35 12.31 3.40 3.54
CA ALA A 35 12.51 1.96 3.45
C ALA A 35 11.31 1.16 3.98
N ARG A 36 10.70 1.58 5.10
CA ARG A 36 9.51 0.91 5.65
C ARG A 36 8.32 1.02 4.70
N GLU A 37 8.03 2.22 4.21
CA GLU A 37 6.90 2.47 3.31
C GLU A 37 7.07 1.68 2.00
N SER A 38 8.25 1.71 1.39
CA SER A 38 8.50 0.96 0.14
C SER A 38 8.37 -0.55 0.31
N ILE A 39 8.77 -1.11 1.47
CA ILE A 39 8.59 -2.54 1.75
C ILE A 39 7.10 -2.86 1.92
N LEU A 40 6.37 -2.04 2.67
CA LEU A 40 4.94 -2.25 2.91
C LEU A 40 4.12 -2.14 1.62
N GLU A 41 4.41 -1.14 0.78
CA GLU A 41 3.77 -0.97 -0.53
C GLU A 41 3.89 -2.24 -1.40
N LYS A 42 5.09 -2.84 -1.47
CA LYS A 42 5.32 -4.08 -2.24
C LYS A 42 4.58 -5.29 -1.65
N ILE A 43 4.40 -5.32 -0.33
CA ILE A 43 3.62 -6.36 0.34
C ILE A 43 2.13 -6.16 0.03
N GLU A 44 1.62 -4.93 0.15
CA GLU A 44 0.24 -4.55 -0.14
C GLU A 44 -0.12 -4.87 -1.59
N ASP A 45 0.72 -4.47 -2.57
CA ASP A 45 0.54 -4.81 -3.99
C ASP A 45 0.30 -6.32 -4.21
N ALA A 46 1.09 -7.16 -3.53
CA ALA A 46 0.98 -8.61 -3.64
C ALA A 46 -0.30 -9.16 -3.00
N TYR A 47 -0.75 -8.57 -1.88
CA TYR A 47 -2.01 -8.93 -1.25
C TYR A 47 -3.22 -8.47 -2.06
N ASP A 48 -3.21 -7.23 -2.55
CA ASP A 48 -4.28 -6.66 -3.36
C ASP A 48 -4.49 -7.47 -4.63
N LEU A 49 -3.40 -7.79 -5.34
CA LEU A 49 -3.48 -8.62 -6.53
C LEU A 49 -4.06 -10.01 -6.23
N LYS A 50 -3.68 -10.61 -5.10
CA LYS A 50 -4.21 -11.92 -4.67
C LYS A 50 -5.71 -11.85 -4.38
N VAL A 51 -6.16 -10.85 -3.63
CA VAL A 51 -7.57 -10.65 -3.28
C VAL A 51 -8.39 -10.38 -4.55
N TYR A 52 -7.92 -9.48 -5.40
CA TYR A 52 -8.57 -9.16 -6.67
C TYR A 52 -8.70 -10.39 -7.58
N THR A 53 -7.62 -11.17 -7.72
CA THR A 53 -7.64 -12.41 -8.52
C THR A 53 -8.60 -13.45 -7.95
N ALA A 54 -8.67 -13.59 -6.62
CA ALA A 54 -9.63 -14.47 -5.98
C ALA A 54 -11.08 -14.03 -6.23
N TRP A 55 -11.33 -12.72 -6.18
CA TRP A 55 -12.63 -12.15 -6.51
C TRP A 55 -13.03 -12.44 -7.96
N LEU A 56 -12.15 -12.23 -8.94
CA LEU A 56 -12.42 -12.55 -10.35
C LEU A 56 -12.78 -14.03 -10.55
N LYS A 57 -12.10 -14.93 -9.85
CA LYS A 57 -12.38 -16.38 -9.90
C LYS A 57 -13.71 -16.76 -9.25
N SER A 58 -14.20 -15.96 -8.31
CA SER A 58 -15.40 -16.27 -7.54
C SER A 58 -16.71 -16.20 -8.35
N ARG A 59 -16.67 -15.64 -9.58
CA ARG A 59 -17.84 -15.44 -10.47
C ARG A 59 -19.04 -14.80 -9.77
N ARG A 60 -18.78 -13.97 -8.75
CA ARG A 60 -19.82 -13.25 -8.02
C ARG A 60 -20.49 -12.24 -8.97
N LYS A 61 -21.77 -12.00 -8.75
CA LYS A 61 -22.50 -10.96 -9.49
C LYS A 61 -21.94 -9.60 -9.08
N THR A 62 -21.70 -8.75 -10.08
CA THR A 62 -21.43 -7.33 -9.90
C THR A 62 -22.73 -6.56 -9.97
N VAL A 63 -22.84 -5.49 -9.19
CA VAL A 63 -23.90 -4.49 -9.33
C VAL A 63 -23.27 -3.18 -9.78
N PRO A 64 -23.96 -2.36 -10.59
CA PRO A 64 -23.54 -0.98 -10.88
C PRO A 64 -23.37 -0.18 -9.59
N PHE A 65 -22.45 0.78 -9.60
CA PHE A 65 -22.15 1.59 -8.41
C PHE A 65 -23.39 2.34 -7.90
N GLU A 66 -24.16 2.95 -8.80
CA GLU A 66 -25.40 3.67 -8.47
C GLU A 66 -26.42 2.78 -7.75
N ASP A 67 -26.54 1.52 -8.17
CA ASP A 67 -27.45 0.54 -7.58
C ASP A 67 -26.98 0.12 -6.18
N LEU A 68 -25.66 -0.06 -5.99
CA LEU A 68 -25.06 -0.37 -4.69
C LEU A 68 -25.25 0.77 -3.68
N VAL A 69 -25.05 2.01 -4.11
CA VAL A 69 -25.21 3.22 -3.30
C VAL A 69 -26.66 3.33 -2.80
N LYS A 70 -27.63 3.13 -3.70
CA LYS A 70 -29.07 3.06 -3.37
C LYS A 70 -29.37 1.91 -2.40
N GLU A 71 -28.84 0.71 -2.64
CA GLU A 71 -29.03 -0.47 -1.77
C GLU A 71 -28.48 -0.23 -0.36
N CYS A 72 -27.36 0.49 -0.25
CA CYS A 72 -26.72 0.82 1.02
C CYS A 72 -27.36 2.02 1.74
N GLY A 73 -28.37 2.67 1.15
CA GLY A 73 -29.10 3.80 1.75
C GLY A 73 -28.39 5.15 1.70
N PHE A 74 -27.41 5.28 0.80
CA PHE A 74 -26.75 6.56 0.51
C PHE A 74 -27.35 7.20 -0.74
N SER A 75 -27.24 8.53 -0.87
CA SER A 75 -27.38 9.21 -2.15
C SER A 75 -26.00 9.54 -2.74
N GLU A 76 -25.87 9.60 -4.07
CA GLU A 76 -24.60 9.96 -4.73
C GLU A 76 -24.09 11.36 -4.34
N GLU A 77 -24.98 12.23 -3.87
CA GLU A 77 -24.66 13.59 -3.43
C GLU A 77 -24.01 13.64 -2.04
N GLU A 78 -24.10 12.55 -1.26
CA GLU A 78 -23.59 12.45 0.12
C GLU A 78 -22.21 11.77 0.24
N LEU A 79 -21.65 11.27 -0.86
CA LEU A 79 -20.36 10.59 -0.95
C LEU A 79 -19.31 11.45 -1.68
#